data_AF-A0A8T3LKC3-F1
#
_entry.id   AF-A0A8T3LKC3-F1
#
_cell.length_a   1.000
_cell.length_b   1.000
_cell.length_c   1.000
_cell.angle_alpha   90.00
_cell.angle_beta   90.00
_cell.angle_gamma   90.00
#
_symmetry.space_group_name_H-M   'P 1'
#
loop_
_entity.id
_entity.type
_entity.pdbx_description
1 polymer ?
#
loop_
_entity_poly.entity_id
_entity_poly.type
_entity_poly.pdbx_seq_one_letter_code
_entity_poly.pdbx_strand_id
1 'polypeptide(L)' 'EGARKALTGLSPDEIVNQVKDAGLKGRGGAGFSTGLKWSLMPKDESMNIRYLLCNADEMEPGTYKDRLLMEQLPHL' A
#
# COMPACT_ATOMS: atom_id res chain seq x y z
N GLU A 1 9.16 2.02 -13.07
CA GLU A 1 10.10 0.88 -12.91
C GLU A 1 9.68 -0.10 -11.80
N GLY A 2 9.30 0.36 -10.61
CA GLY A 2 8.86 -0.53 -9.51
C GLY A 2 7.67 -1.43 -9.87
N ALA A 3 6.59 -0.86 -10.42
CA ALA A 3 5.41 -1.63 -10.84
C ALA A 3 5.74 -2.74 -11.85
N ARG A 4 6.59 -2.45 -12.85
CA ARG A 4 7.04 -3.43 -13.85
C ARG A 4 7.75 -4.61 -13.18
N LYS A 5 8.68 -4.35 -12.26
CA LYS A 5 9.42 -5.39 -11.52
C LYS A 5 8.47 -6.25 -10.66
N ALA A 6 7.56 -5.61 -9.93
CA ALA A 6 6.58 -6.29 -9.09
C ALA A 6 5.65 -7.22 -9.89
N LEU A 7 5.18 -6.77 -11.06
CA LEU A 7 4.25 -7.54 -11.89
C LEU A 7 4.89 -8.68 -12.69
N THR A 8 6.19 -8.58 -12.99
CA THR A 8 6.85 -9.53 -13.92
C THR A 8 7.89 -10.43 -13.27
N GLY A 9 8.37 -10.09 -12.07
CA GLY A 9 9.53 -10.75 -11.47
C GLY A 9 9.40 -11.10 -9.99
N LEU A 10 8.26 -10.85 -9.35
CA LEU A 10 8.03 -11.16 -7.94
C LEU A 10 6.66 -11.80 -7.73
N SER A 11 6.60 -12.77 -6.84
CA SER A 11 5.34 -13.31 -6.30
C SER A 11 4.72 -12.34 -5.28
N PRO A 12 3.40 -12.43 -5.03
CA PRO A 12 2.75 -11.62 -3.99
C PRO A 12 3.37 -11.79 -2.61
N ASP A 13 3.75 -13.03 -2.23
CA ASP A 13 4.37 -13.31 -0.93
C ASP A 13 5.76 -12.66 -0.80
N GLU A 14 6.56 -12.64 -1.87
CA GLU A 14 7.85 -11.93 -1.89
C GLU A 14 7.67 -10.42 -1.71
N ILE A 15 6.66 -9.82 -2.36
CA ILE A 15 6.35 -8.39 -2.21
C ILE A 15 5.94 -8.08 -0.76
N VAL A 16 5.06 -8.89 -0.17
CA VAL A 16 4.61 -8.71 1.23
C VAL A 16 5.79 -8.81 2.19
N ASN A 17 6.69 -9.78 2.00
CA ASN A 17 7.88 -9.94 2.85
C ASN A 17 8.84 -8.75 2.72
N GLN A 18 9.10 -8.26 1.50
CA GLN A 18 9.94 -7.07 1.31
C GLN A 18 9.40 -5.84 2.07
N VAL A 19 8.07 -5.62 2.05
CA VAL A 19 7.45 -4.49 2.77
C VAL A 19 7.47 -4.70 4.29
N LYS A 20 7.37 -5.95 4.75
CA LYS A 20 7.50 -6.30 6.16
C LYS A 20 8.92 -6.03 6.67
N ASP A 21 9.93 -6.48 5.91
CA ASP A 21 11.36 -6.31 6.23
C ASP A 21 11.78 -4.84 6.18
N ALA A 22 11.19 -4.05 5.27
CA ALA A 22 11.38 -2.60 5.21
C ALA A 22 10.82 -1.85 6.43
N GLY A 23 10.02 -2.50 7.28
CA GLY A 23 9.45 -1.87 8.46
C GLY A 23 8.46 -0.74 8.15
N LEU A 24 7.83 -0.75 6.97
CA LEU A 24 6.92 0.30 6.54
C LEU A 24 5.72 0.39 7.50
N LYS A 25 5.51 1.57 8.07
CA LYS A 25 4.35 1.91 8.91
C LYS A 25 3.32 2.72 8.13
N GLY A 26 2.05 2.56 8.48
CA GLY A 26 0.95 3.34 7.91
C GLY A 26 1.12 4.84 8.12
N ARG A 27 0.86 5.63 7.07
CA ARG A 27 1.05 7.09 7.03
C ARG A 27 -0.23 7.91 7.20
N GLY A 28 -1.38 7.26 7.40
CA GLY A 28 -2.65 7.91 7.73
C GLY A 28 -2.91 8.02 9.24
N GLY A 29 -1.87 8.23 10.06
CA GLY A 29 -1.99 8.39 11.51
C GLY A 29 -1.97 7.11 12.36
N ALA A 30 -2.52 5.99 11.88
CA ALA A 30 -2.62 4.75 12.68
C ALA A 30 -1.27 4.07 13.02
N GLY A 31 -0.23 4.26 12.21
CA GLY A 31 1.12 3.74 12.48
C GLY A 31 1.29 2.20 12.45
N PHE A 32 0.25 1.44 12.06
CA PHE A 32 0.30 -0.03 11.97
C PHE A 32 1.31 -0.51 10.91
N SER A 33 1.90 -1.70 11.09
CA SER A 33 2.84 -2.30 10.12
C SER A 33 2.11 -2.66 8.81
N THR A 34 2.49 -2.02 7.71
CA THR A 34 1.85 -2.21 6.39
C THR A 34 2.06 -3.64 5.88
N GLY A 35 3.27 -4.20 6.00
CA GLY A 35 3.55 -5.57 5.58
C GLY A 35 2.72 -6.59 6.37
N LEU A 36 2.61 -6.42 7.70
CA LEU A 36 1.74 -7.26 8.52
C LEU A 36 0.27 -7.12 8.09
N LYS A 37 -0.22 -5.89 7.87
CA LYS A 37 -1.60 -5.64 7.40
C LYS A 37 -1.89 -6.41 6.11
N TRP A 38 -0.97 -6.40 5.15
CA TRP A 38 -1.15 -7.12 3.89
C TRP A 38 -1.15 -8.63 4.06
N SER A 39 -0.33 -9.18 4.97
CA SER A 39 -0.33 -10.63 5.24
C SER A 39 -1.61 -11.17 5.87
N LEU A 40 -2.47 -10.29 6.41
CA LEU A 40 -3.77 -10.67 6.95
C LEU A 40 -4.84 -10.88 5.85
N MET A 41 -4.54 -10.53 4.61
CA MET A 41 -5.46 -10.80 3.50
C MET A 41 -5.64 -12.30 3.29
N PRO A 42 -6.88 -12.79 3.12
CA PRO A 42 -7.12 -14.21 2.91
C PRO A 42 -6.41 -14.73 1.67
N LYS A 43 -5.73 -15.88 1.75
CA LYS A 43 -5.07 -16.53 0.61
C LYS A 43 -6.01 -17.38 -0.26
N ASP A 44 -7.28 -17.47 0.13
CA ASP A 44 -8.29 -18.22 -0.60
C ASP A 44 -8.52 -17.66 -2.00
N GLU A 45 -8.18 -18.44 -3.01
CA GLU A 45 -8.32 -18.11 -4.42
C GLU A 45 -9.76 -18.19 -4.91
N SER A 46 -10.67 -18.82 -4.14
CA SER A 46 -12.10 -18.84 -4.46
C SER A 46 -12.75 -17.45 -4.35
N MET A 47 -12.13 -16.53 -3.60
CA MET A 47 -12.44 -15.11 -3.62
C MET A 47 -11.78 -14.43 -4.81
N ASN A 48 -12.50 -14.45 -5.93
CA ASN A 48 -12.07 -13.93 -7.22
C ASN A 48 -12.02 -12.40 -7.33
N ILE A 49 -12.73 -11.66 -6.46
CA ILE A 49 -12.78 -10.19 -6.50
C ILE A 49 -12.25 -9.63 -5.18
N ARG A 50 -11.29 -8.71 -5.30
CA ARG A 50 -10.66 -8.01 -4.18
C ARG A 50 -10.64 -6.52 -4.48
N TYR A 51 -10.84 -5.72 -3.46
CA TYR A 51 -10.85 -4.27 -3.57
C TYR A 51 -9.63 -3.68 -2.87
N LEU A 52 -9.03 -2.68 -3.50
CA LEU A 52 -8.00 -1.82 -2.92
C LEU A 52 -8.57 -0.41 -2.83
N LEU A 53 -8.55 0.16 -1.63
CA LEU A 53 -8.96 1.54 -1.39
C LEU A 53 -7.73 2.38 -1.07
N CYS A 54 -7.45 3.38 -1.92
CA CYS A 54 -6.52 4.45 -1.59
C CYS A 54 -7.28 5.50 -0.76
N ASN A 55 -6.92 5.66 0.52
CA ASN A 55 -7.52 6.69 1.34
C ASN A 55 -6.85 8.04 1.05
N ALA A 56 -7.43 8.82 0.16
CA ALA A 56 -6.99 10.17 -0.19
C ALA A 56 -7.72 11.28 0.60
N ASP A 57 -8.54 10.90 1.59
CA ASP A 57 -9.24 11.84 2.45
C ASP A 57 -8.29 12.41 3.51
N GLU A 58 -7.83 13.64 3.28
CA GLU A 58 -6.84 14.35 4.12
C GLU A 58 -7.50 15.52 4.87
N MET A 59 -8.44 15.20 5.79
CA MET A 59 -9.24 16.22 6.50
C MET A 59 -8.66 16.66 7.86
N GLU A 60 -7.58 16.04 8.34
CA GLU A 60 -6.97 16.39 9.61
C GLU A 60 -6.33 17.80 9.56
N PRO A 61 -6.69 18.74 10.46
CA PRO A 61 -6.12 20.08 10.46
C PRO A 61 -4.58 20.07 10.51
N GLY A 62 -3.95 20.80 9.59
CA GLY A 62 -2.49 20.88 9.50
C GLY A 62 -1.83 19.76 8.70
N THR A 63 -2.59 18.83 8.12
CA THR A 63 -2.09 17.77 7.23
C THR A 63 -2.41 18.11 5.77
N TYR A 64 -1.40 18.10 4.89
CA TYR A 64 -1.53 18.54 3.48
C TYR A 64 -0.51 17.85 2.54
N LYS A 65 0.00 16.69 2.97
CA LYS A 65 1.07 15.94 2.29
C LYS A 65 0.52 15.16 1.09
N ASP A 66 -0.68 14.59 1.21
CA ASP A 66 -1.28 13.71 0.20
C ASP A 66 -1.82 14.56 -0.95
N ARG A 67 -2.38 15.74 -0.66
CA ARG A 67 -2.78 16.72 -1.68
C ARG A 67 -1.67 16.99 -2.71
N LEU A 68 -0.43 17.22 -2.24
CA LEU A 68 0.70 17.50 -3.13
C LEU A 68 1.07 16.29 -4.00
N LEU A 69 1.04 15.08 -3.46
CA LEU A 69 1.28 13.86 -4.22
C LEU A 69 0.21 13.68 -5.32
N MET A 70 -1.06 13.89 -4.97
CA MET A 70 -2.17 13.77 -5.91
C MET A 70 -2.13 14.83 -7.03
N GLU A 71 -1.81 16.07 -6.70
CA GLU A 71 -1.77 17.17 -7.68
C GLU A 71 -0.52 17.12 -8.57
N GLN A 72 0.64 16.77 -8.01
CA GLN A 72 1.93 16.93 -8.71
C GLN A 72 2.49 15.62 -9.25
N LEU A 73 2.21 14.49 -8.60
CA LEU A 73 2.78 13.18 -8.92
C LEU A 73 1.71 12.07 -8.97
N PRO A 74 0.61 12.21 -9.74
CA PRO A 74 -0.48 11.24 -9.76
C PRO A 74 -0.11 9.86 -10.32
N HIS A 75 1.02 9.76 -11.04
CA HIS A 75 1.53 8.50 -11.61
C HIS A 75 2.61 7.81 -10.77
N LEU A 76 2.95 8.36 -9.60
CA LEU A 76 4.02 7.82 -8.75
C LEU A 76 3.80 6.35 -8.37
#